data_AF-A0A146KM08-F1
#
_entry.id   AF-A0A146KM08-F1
#
_cell.length_a   1.000
_cell.length_b   1.000
_cell.length_c   1.000
_cell.angle_alpha   90.00
_cell.angle_beta   90.00
_cell.angle_gamma   90.00
#
_symmetry.space_group_name_H-M   'P 1'
#
loop_
_entity.id
_entity.type
_entity.pdbx_description
1 polymer ?
#
loop_
_entity_poly.entity_id
_entity_poly.type
_entity_poly.pdbx_seq_one_letter_code
_entity_poly.pdbx_strand_id
1 'polypeptide(L)'
;MLQSNFLQFLHNFQSCWLPSVTRNEVVDGCVYEASDVLRAVVGGAENGLQITLYPDIVHTILSRNPSAQVRRTVYVENCAQYRANLRTLAELALQRTKMARIQGYATYTESTLATELAQCPSNVVGLLEKLNATVLSDLRTFVRTTFQKPHRFPQTLFQWFQPVTEGDGALHPWDVPYYVQQLQHTLSTAATVPRELEVEYFSLRTLLEILQHICKHFFDIELRQVQPMVKPYAVRPSAHDGVSQWELRRTGDGQIFGTIYLDLLPRPHKTQNAATFTLVNGRLIPLWDLLHDIHSTTQHTLCTLVDGVERQHPTVVLCMNCSATVHGSTVLCCHQDLVTLLHEFGHT
;
A
#
# COMPACT_ATOMS: atom_id res chain seq x y z
N MET A 1 10.47 -21.78 4.56
CA MET A 1 11.75 -21.21 5.05
C MET A 1 12.30 -20.13 4.10
N LEU A 2 12.66 -20.44 2.85
CA LEU A 2 13.23 -19.45 1.90
C LEU A 2 12.38 -18.17 1.72
N GLN A 3 11.07 -18.30 1.54
CA GLN A 3 10.18 -17.13 1.39
C GLN A 3 10.13 -16.28 2.68
N SER A 4 10.10 -16.92 3.85
CA SER A 4 10.13 -16.22 5.12
C SER A 4 11.46 -15.48 5.32
N ASN A 5 12.60 -16.11 4.99
CA ASN A 5 13.90 -15.45 5.04
C ASN A 5 13.98 -14.28 4.06
N PHE A 6 13.45 -14.44 2.84
CA PHE A 6 13.39 -13.38 1.85
C PHE A 6 12.59 -12.17 2.36
N LEU A 7 11.43 -12.40 2.96
CA LEU A 7 10.60 -11.34 3.54
C LEU A 7 11.22 -10.73 4.79
N GLN A 8 11.81 -11.55 5.67
CA GLN A 8 12.49 -11.06 6.87
C GLN A 8 13.66 -10.14 6.52
N PHE A 9 14.42 -10.46 5.46
CA PHE A 9 15.43 -9.58 4.91
C PHE A 9 14.82 -8.22 4.50
N LEU A 10 13.66 -8.22 3.83
CA LEU A 10 12.96 -6.99 3.45
C LEU A 10 12.35 -6.23 4.64
N HIS A 11 12.08 -6.88 5.77
CA HIS A 11 11.55 -6.20 6.96
C HIS A 11 12.66 -5.63 7.86
N ASN A 12 13.85 -6.22 7.84
CA ASN A 12 14.97 -5.84 8.68
C ASN A 12 15.83 -4.73 8.05
N PHE A 13 15.29 -3.89 7.16
CA PHE A 13 16.08 -2.83 6.55
C PHE A 13 16.67 -1.89 7.61
N GLN A 14 18.00 -1.94 7.68
CA GLN A 14 18.82 -1.07 8.51
C GLN A 14 19.32 0.07 7.63
N SER A 15 19.47 1.24 8.24
CA SER A 15 19.96 2.45 7.57
C SER A 15 21.21 2.22 6.72
N CYS A 16 21.37 3.01 5.67
CA CYS A 16 22.53 2.94 4.80
C CYS A 16 23.41 4.17 4.94
N TRP A 17 24.69 4.01 4.59
CA TRP A 17 25.61 5.12 4.45
C TRP A 17 25.53 5.69 3.03
N LEU A 18 25.24 6.98 2.91
CA LEU A 18 25.26 7.73 1.66
C LEU A 18 26.61 8.47 1.55
N PRO A 19 27.53 7.99 0.70
CA PRO A 19 28.82 8.66 0.52
C PRO A 19 28.64 9.97 -0.24
N SER A 20 29.43 10.99 0.12
CA SER A 20 29.49 12.28 -0.59
C SER A 20 28.14 13.01 -0.67
N VAL A 21 27.26 12.75 0.29
CA VAL A 21 25.99 13.42 0.48
C VAL A 21 25.94 13.93 1.91
N THR A 22 25.76 15.24 2.07
CA THR A 22 25.71 15.88 3.38
C THR A 22 24.27 15.99 3.89
N ARG A 23 24.12 16.19 5.21
CA ARG A 23 22.80 16.41 5.83
C ARG A 23 22.07 17.59 5.19
N ASN A 24 22.78 18.69 4.93
CA ASN A 24 22.21 19.91 4.38
C ASN A 24 21.67 19.69 2.96
N GLU A 25 22.42 18.97 2.10
CA GLU A 25 21.96 18.66 0.74
C GLU A 25 20.68 17.82 0.70
N VAL A 26 20.48 16.94 1.68
CA VAL A 26 19.28 16.08 1.77
C VAL A 26 18.11 16.82 2.41
N VAL A 27 18.36 17.46 3.57
CA VAL A 27 17.31 18.10 4.38
C VAL A 27 16.86 19.43 3.77
N ASP A 28 17.81 20.31 3.42
CA ASP A 28 17.50 21.63 2.89
C ASP A 28 16.97 21.54 1.44
N GLY A 29 17.30 20.44 0.74
CA GLY A 29 16.73 20.11 -0.56
C GLY A 29 15.26 19.66 -0.51
N CYS A 30 14.75 19.25 0.65
CA CYS A 30 13.37 18.79 0.86
C CYS A 30 12.60 19.77 1.76
N VAL A 31 12.51 21.04 1.33
CA VAL A 31 11.95 22.18 2.09
C VAL A 31 10.58 21.89 2.72
N TYR A 32 9.74 21.10 2.06
CA TYR A 32 8.47 20.59 2.58
C TYR A 32 8.65 19.14 3.04
N GLU A 33 8.27 18.81 4.29
CA GLU A 33 8.51 17.52 4.97
C GLU A 33 9.97 17.23 5.38
N ALA A 34 10.78 18.29 5.48
CA ALA A 34 12.13 18.22 6.06
C ALA A 34 12.13 17.50 7.42
N SER A 35 11.06 17.60 8.21
CA SER A 35 10.93 16.94 9.52
C SER A 35 10.99 15.42 9.47
N ASP A 36 10.38 14.78 8.47
CA ASP A 36 10.34 13.32 8.38
C ASP A 36 11.64 12.78 7.76
N VAL A 37 12.19 13.50 6.78
CA VAL A 37 13.54 13.23 6.27
C VAL A 37 14.59 13.43 7.38
N LEU A 38 14.42 14.43 8.25
CA LEU A 38 15.28 14.66 9.42
C LEU A 38 15.20 13.52 10.43
N ARG A 39 14.00 12.98 10.69
CA ARG A 39 13.80 11.83 11.58
C ARG A 39 14.44 10.55 11.02
N ALA A 40 14.58 10.45 9.71
CA ALA A 40 15.23 9.35 9.04
C ALA A 40 16.77 9.39 9.16
N VAL A 41 17.36 10.54 9.51
CA VAL A 41 18.81 10.67 9.70
C VAL A 41 19.22 9.99 11.01
N VAL A 42 20.06 8.95 10.90
CA VAL A 42 20.56 8.16 12.04
C VAL A 42 21.92 8.69 12.52
N GLY A 43 22.71 9.27 11.64
CA GLY A 43 24.04 9.80 11.93
C GLY A 43 24.67 10.45 10.70
N GLY A 44 25.83 11.10 10.86
CA GLY A 44 26.54 11.72 9.74
C GLY A 44 27.95 12.18 10.11
N ALA A 45 28.78 12.33 9.08
CA ALA A 45 30.13 12.91 9.15
C ALA A 45 30.28 13.95 8.02
N GLU A 46 31.41 14.67 7.97
CA GLU A 46 31.63 15.71 6.96
C GLU A 46 31.47 15.24 5.50
N ASN A 47 31.72 13.95 5.23
CA ASN A 47 31.71 13.36 3.88
C ASN A 47 30.61 12.30 3.65
N GLY A 48 29.59 12.24 4.48
CA GLY A 48 28.47 11.32 4.26
C GLY A 48 27.40 11.32 5.34
N LEU A 49 26.26 10.76 4.98
CA LEU A 49 25.05 10.75 5.79
C LEU A 49 24.56 9.32 5.98
N GLN A 50 24.24 8.95 7.22
CA GLN A 50 23.54 7.71 7.49
C GLN A 50 22.03 7.98 7.61
N ILE A 51 21.25 7.40 6.72
CA ILE A 51 19.79 7.60 6.65
C ILE A 51 19.06 6.26 6.54
N THR A 52 17.86 6.18 7.11
CA THR A 52 16.95 5.05 6.86
C THR A 52 16.33 5.16 5.46
N LEU A 53 16.39 4.07 4.69
CA LEU A 53 15.79 4.02 3.36
C LEU A 53 14.42 3.35 3.38
N TYR A 54 13.54 3.80 4.27
CA TYR A 54 12.14 3.40 4.17
C TYR A 54 11.56 3.88 2.83
N PRO A 55 10.65 3.12 2.19
CA PRO A 55 10.10 3.47 0.89
C PRO A 55 9.59 4.92 0.79
N ASP A 56 8.92 5.40 1.84
CA ASP A 56 8.38 6.77 1.88
C ASP A 56 9.48 7.83 1.90
N ILE A 57 10.55 7.60 2.68
CA ILE A 57 11.70 8.51 2.76
C ILE A 57 12.44 8.55 1.41
N VAL A 58 12.67 7.38 0.81
CA VAL A 58 13.30 7.29 -0.51
C VAL A 58 12.45 8.03 -1.55
N HIS A 59 11.13 7.79 -1.56
CA HIS A 59 10.22 8.45 -2.48
C HIS A 59 10.26 9.98 -2.30
N THR A 60 10.16 10.48 -1.07
CA THR A 60 10.22 11.92 -0.77
C THR A 60 11.52 12.56 -1.26
N ILE A 61 12.67 11.92 -1.05
CA ILE A 61 13.95 12.45 -1.54
C ILE A 61 13.99 12.44 -3.08
N LEU A 62 13.59 11.33 -3.72
CA LEU A 62 13.58 11.23 -5.18
C LEU A 62 12.59 12.18 -5.85
N SER A 63 11.48 12.51 -5.20
CA SER A 63 10.44 13.35 -5.79
C SER A 63 10.63 14.84 -5.50
N ARG A 64 11.26 15.21 -4.37
CA ARG A 64 11.38 16.62 -3.95
C ARG A 64 12.78 17.20 -4.07
N ASN A 65 13.84 16.40 -3.89
CA ASN A 65 15.18 16.96 -3.81
C ASN A 65 15.65 17.48 -5.19
N PRO A 66 16.05 18.76 -5.33
CA PRO A 66 16.45 19.33 -6.60
C PRO A 66 17.80 18.79 -7.10
N SER A 67 18.66 18.29 -6.21
CA SER A 67 19.98 17.78 -6.58
C SER A 67 19.89 16.39 -7.22
N ALA A 68 20.18 16.31 -8.52
CA ALA A 68 20.24 15.04 -9.25
C ALA A 68 21.28 14.08 -8.67
N GLN A 69 22.38 14.62 -8.12
CA GLN A 69 23.41 13.82 -7.44
C GLN A 69 22.86 13.14 -6.18
N VAL A 70 22.12 13.86 -5.34
CA VAL A 70 21.49 13.29 -4.15
C VAL A 70 20.49 12.21 -4.53
N ARG A 71 19.60 12.50 -5.51
CA ARG A 71 18.63 11.52 -6.00
C ARG A 71 19.31 10.25 -6.53
N ARG A 72 20.37 10.41 -7.33
CA ARG A 72 21.16 9.30 -7.86
C ARG A 72 21.77 8.46 -6.75
N THR A 73 22.46 9.08 -5.78
CA THR A 73 23.10 8.35 -4.68
C THR A 73 22.07 7.58 -3.87
N VAL A 74 20.96 8.21 -3.49
CA VAL A 74 19.88 7.54 -2.74
C VAL A 74 19.26 6.39 -3.53
N TYR A 75 18.98 6.58 -4.82
CA TYR A 75 18.44 5.53 -5.67
C TYR A 75 19.38 4.33 -5.78
N VAL A 76 20.66 4.58 -6.08
CA VAL A 76 21.66 3.52 -6.27
C VAL A 76 21.89 2.76 -4.96
N GLU A 77 22.06 3.45 -3.83
CA GLU A 77 22.25 2.80 -2.53
C GLU A 77 21.01 2.03 -2.08
N ASN A 78 19.80 2.53 -2.38
CA ASN A 78 18.57 1.77 -2.17
C ASN A 78 18.58 0.47 -2.99
N CYS A 79 18.86 0.54 -4.29
CA CYS A 79 18.93 -0.64 -5.14
C CYS A 79 20.05 -1.62 -4.74
N ALA A 80 21.19 -1.11 -4.26
CA ALA A 80 22.34 -1.92 -3.89
C ALA A 80 22.08 -2.82 -2.67
N GLN A 81 21.23 -2.38 -1.74
CA GLN A 81 20.94 -3.12 -0.51
C GLN A 81 20.31 -4.49 -0.76
N TYR A 82 19.51 -4.63 -1.81
CA TYR A 82 18.85 -5.90 -2.13
C TYR A 82 19.81 -6.98 -2.64
N ARG A 83 21.09 -6.65 -2.93
CA ARG A 83 22.09 -7.61 -3.47
C ARG A 83 22.28 -8.83 -2.59
N ALA A 84 22.25 -8.66 -1.27
CA ALA A 84 22.41 -9.76 -0.32
C ALA A 84 21.29 -10.82 -0.44
N ASN A 85 20.12 -10.45 -0.96
CA ASN A 85 18.96 -11.34 -1.10
C ASN A 85 18.91 -12.06 -2.47
N LEU A 86 19.82 -11.72 -3.40
CA LEU A 86 19.83 -12.30 -4.76
C LEU A 86 20.01 -13.82 -4.74
N ARG A 87 20.83 -14.34 -3.82
CA ARG A 87 21.01 -15.79 -3.67
C ARG A 87 19.71 -16.48 -3.25
N THR A 88 19.02 -15.95 -2.25
CA THR A 88 17.72 -16.46 -1.80
C THR A 88 16.70 -16.43 -2.92
N LEU A 89 16.67 -15.35 -3.71
CA LEU A 89 15.78 -15.21 -4.87
C LEU A 89 16.07 -16.28 -5.94
N ALA A 90 17.34 -16.50 -6.26
CA ALA A 90 17.75 -17.53 -7.23
C ALA A 90 17.37 -18.94 -6.74
N GLU A 91 17.58 -19.23 -5.46
CA GLU A 91 17.16 -20.50 -4.85
C GLU A 91 15.64 -20.66 -4.88
N LEU A 92 14.86 -19.61 -4.58
CA LEU A 92 13.39 -19.62 -4.70
C LEU A 92 12.92 -19.92 -6.13
N ALA A 93 13.51 -19.27 -7.13
CA ALA A 93 13.18 -19.50 -8.54
C ALA A 93 13.48 -20.96 -8.96
N LEU A 94 14.60 -21.52 -8.51
CA LEU A 94 14.96 -22.91 -8.74
C LEU A 94 13.95 -23.89 -8.10
N GLN A 95 13.58 -23.66 -6.83
CA GLN A 95 12.62 -24.53 -6.15
C GLN A 95 11.22 -24.47 -6.79
N ARG A 96 10.76 -23.27 -7.20
CA ARG A 96 9.51 -23.09 -7.95
C ARG A 96 9.51 -23.85 -9.27
N THR A 97 10.63 -23.83 -9.99
CA THR A 97 10.79 -24.60 -11.23
C THR A 97 10.70 -26.10 -10.98
N LYS A 98 11.33 -26.60 -9.92
CA LYS A 98 11.25 -28.03 -9.54
C LYS A 98 9.82 -28.43 -9.17
N MET A 99 9.12 -27.60 -8.40
CA MET A 99 7.73 -27.84 -8.00
C MET A 99 6.80 -27.94 -9.21
N ALA A 100 6.94 -27.03 -10.18
CA ALA A 100 6.16 -27.06 -11.41
C ALA A 100 6.37 -28.36 -12.20
N ARG A 101 7.63 -28.79 -12.34
CA ARG A 101 7.98 -30.04 -13.05
C ARG A 101 7.39 -31.28 -12.39
N ILE A 102 7.38 -31.33 -11.05
CA ILE A 102 6.77 -32.44 -10.29
C ILE A 102 5.26 -32.52 -10.56
N GLN A 103 4.60 -31.38 -10.72
CA GLN A 103 3.18 -31.29 -11.03
C GLN A 103 2.87 -31.51 -12.53
N GLY A 104 3.88 -31.72 -13.38
CA GLY A 104 3.71 -31.94 -14.81
C GLY A 104 3.65 -30.67 -15.67
N TYR A 105 3.94 -29.49 -15.10
CA TYR A 105 4.00 -28.22 -15.84
C TYR A 105 5.42 -27.90 -16.30
N ALA A 106 5.56 -27.20 -17.43
CA ALA A 106 6.88 -26.82 -17.95
C ALA A 106 7.49 -25.67 -17.15
N THR A 107 6.66 -24.74 -16.70
CA THR A 107 7.07 -23.56 -15.92
C THR A 107 6.20 -23.35 -14.68
N TYR A 108 6.76 -22.67 -13.67
CA TYR A 108 6.00 -22.29 -12.48
C TYR A 108 4.84 -21.34 -12.80
N THR A 109 5.01 -20.50 -13.82
CA THR A 109 3.97 -19.60 -14.30
C THR A 109 2.77 -20.36 -14.86
N GLU A 110 2.97 -21.43 -15.63
CA GLU A 110 1.88 -22.28 -16.11
C GLU A 110 1.13 -22.96 -14.96
N SER A 111 1.88 -23.53 -14.00
CA SER A 111 1.30 -24.16 -12.80
C SER A 111 0.43 -23.18 -12.00
N THR A 112 0.90 -21.94 -11.81
CA THR A 112 0.16 -20.92 -11.06
C THR A 112 -1.05 -20.43 -11.84
N LEU A 113 -0.91 -20.19 -13.15
CA LEU A 113 -1.98 -19.62 -13.96
C LEU A 113 -3.09 -20.61 -14.31
N ALA A 114 -2.87 -21.92 -14.15
CA ALA A 114 -3.84 -22.95 -14.46
C ALA A 114 -5.18 -22.78 -13.71
N THR A 115 -5.16 -22.17 -12.51
CA THR A 115 -6.35 -21.88 -11.70
C THR A 115 -6.77 -20.41 -11.74
N GLU A 116 -6.02 -19.55 -12.43
CA GLU A 116 -6.25 -18.11 -12.48
C GLU A 116 -7.03 -17.71 -13.73
N LEU A 117 -7.69 -16.55 -13.69
CA LEU A 117 -8.47 -16.03 -14.82
C LEU A 117 -7.62 -15.85 -16.09
N ALA A 118 -6.33 -15.53 -15.94
CA ALA A 118 -5.43 -15.36 -17.07
C ALA A 118 -5.08 -16.68 -17.78
N GLN A 119 -5.26 -17.84 -17.13
CA GLN A 119 -5.11 -19.21 -17.65
C GLN A 119 -3.73 -19.64 -18.13
N CYS A 120 -3.01 -18.79 -18.89
CA CYS A 120 -1.72 -19.14 -19.46
C CYS A 120 -0.77 -17.92 -19.61
N PRO A 121 0.55 -18.14 -19.72
CA PRO A 121 1.52 -17.05 -19.77
C PRO A 121 1.34 -16.10 -20.96
N SER A 122 0.92 -16.61 -22.12
CA SER A 122 0.73 -15.79 -23.33
C SER A 122 -0.39 -14.77 -23.18
N ASN A 123 -1.45 -15.09 -22.42
CA ASN A 123 -2.53 -14.14 -22.15
C ASN A 123 -2.05 -12.99 -21.26
N VAL A 124 -1.20 -13.29 -20.27
CA VAL A 124 -0.57 -12.28 -19.41
C VAL A 124 0.31 -11.36 -20.24
N VAL A 125 1.22 -11.93 -21.03
CA VAL A 125 2.14 -11.15 -21.89
C VAL A 125 1.34 -10.29 -22.87
N GLY A 126 0.35 -10.87 -23.57
CA GLY A 126 -0.47 -10.13 -24.52
C GLY A 126 -1.28 -9.00 -23.89
N LEU A 127 -1.77 -9.17 -22.66
CA LEU A 127 -2.42 -8.09 -21.91
C LEU A 127 -1.43 -6.97 -21.58
N LEU A 128 -0.25 -7.31 -21.04
CA LEU A 128 0.77 -6.33 -20.66
C LEU A 128 1.31 -5.57 -21.88
N GLU A 129 1.51 -6.23 -23.00
CA GLU A 129 1.94 -5.60 -24.26
C GLU A 129 0.88 -4.65 -24.81
N LYS A 130 -0.41 -5.04 -24.79
CA LYS A 130 -1.52 -4.17 -25.18
C LYS A 130 -1.63 -2.95 -24.27
N LEU A 131 -1.57 -3.16 -22.96
CA LEU A 131 -1.59 -2.06 -21.98
C LEU A 131 -0.42 -1.11 -22.22
N ASN A 132 0.79 -1.64 -22.39
CA ASN A 132 1.97 -0.84 -22.66
C ASN A 132 1.82 -0.02 -23.96
N ALA A 133 1.35 -0.63 -25.04
CA ALA A 133 1.14 0.06 -26.31
C ALA A 133 0.10 1.21 -26.19
N THR A 134 -1.04 0.94 -25.55
CA THR A 134 -2.11 1.93 -25.37
C THR A 134 -1.66 3.06 -24.44
N VAL A 135 -1.15 2.73 -23.25
CA VAL A 135 -0.72 3.72 -22.25
C VAL A 135 0.40 4.60 -22.80
N LEU A 136 1.39 4.04 -23.50
CA LEU A 136 2.46 4.83 -24.11
C LEU A 136 1.93 5.76 -25.21
N SER A 137 0.97 5.32 -26.02
CA SER A 137 0.35 6.16 -27.05
C SER A 137 -0.40 7.35 -26.43
N ASP A 138 -1.20 7.09 -25.40
CA ASP A 138 -2.00 8.11 -24.71
C ASP A 138 -1.11 9.10 -23.97
N LEU A 139 -0.09 8.60 -23.24
CA LEU A 139 0.88 9.46 -22.55
C LEU A 139 1.68 10.34 -23.51
N ARG A 140 2.15 9.79 -24.64
CA ARG A 140 2.84 10.57 -25.68
C ARG A 140 1.94 11.68 -26.22
N THR A 141 0.66 11.37 -26.47
CA THR A 141 -0.31 12.35 -26.95
C THR A 141 -0.55 13.43 -25.91
N PHE A 142 -0.83 13.05 -24.66
CA PHE A 142 -1.06 13.95 -23.54
C PHE A 142 0.11 14.90 -23.32
N VAL A 143 1.35 14.41 -23.32
CA VAL A 143 2.52 15.27 -23.14
C VAL A 143 2.71 16.20 -24.34
N ARG A 144 2.55 15.68 -25.57
CA ARG A 144 2.66 16.52 -26.76
C ARG A 144 1.61 17.63 -26.79
N THR A 145 0.37 17.38 -26.40
CA THR A 145 -0.70 18.39 -26.44
C THR A 145 -0.61 19.38 -25.28
N THR A 146 -0.26 18.91 -24.09
CA THR A 146 -0.24 19.75 -22.88
C THR A 146 1.00 20.67 -22.85
N PHE A 147 2.12 20.25 -23.47
CA PHE A 147 3.42 20.94 -23.38
C PHE A 147 3.94 21.52 -24.69
N GLN A 148 3.09 21.69 -25.70
CA GLN A 148 3.39 22.36 -26.96
C GLN A 148 3.78 23.85 -26.82
N LYS A 149 3.70 24.45 -25.63
CA LYS A 149 4.18 25.82 -25.37
C LYS A 149 5.65 25.76 -24.90
N PRO A 150 6.63 26.21 -25.70
CA PRO A 150 8.08 26.03 -25.46
C PRO A 150 8.64 26.79 -24.24
N HIS A 151 7.81 27.39 -23.40
CA HIS A 151 8.22 28.27 -22.30
C HIS A 151 7.84 27.76 -20.91
N ARG A 152 7.28 26.55 -20.77
CA ARG A 152 6.82 26.06 -19.46
C ARG A 152 7.47 24.77 -18.96
N PHE A 153 8.29 24.07 -19.76
CA PHE A 153 8.81 22.75 -19.36
C PHE A 153 10.29 22.54 -19.71
N PRO A 154 11.06 21.83 -18.86
CA PRO A 154 12.41 21.38 -19.21
C PRO A 154 12.36 20.48 -20.45
N GLN A 155 13.17 20.79 -21.46
CA GLN A 155 13.35 19.96 -22.67
C GLN A 155 13.70 18.50 -22.36
N THR A 156 14.29 18.23 -21.18
CA THR A 156 14.66 16.90 -20.68
C THR A 156 13.49 15.96 -20.46
N LEU A 157 12.28 16.45 -20.15
CA LEU A 157 11.09 15.60 -20.04
C LEU A 157 10.50 15.21 -21.40
N PHE A 158 10.64 16.08 -22.39
CA PHE A 158 10.23 15.78 -23.77
C PHE A 158 11.07 14.63 -24.35
N GLN A 159 12.33 14.50 -23.90
CA GLN A 159 13.23 13.40 -24.24
C GLN A 159 12.77 12.05 -23.67
N TRP A 160 11.96 12.01 -22.59
CA TRP A 160 11.37 10.76 -22.05
C TRP A 160 10.48 10.03 -23.07
N PHE A 161 9.83 10.79 -23.96
CA PHE A 161 8.91 10.26 -24.96
C PHE A 161 9.54 10.02 -26.34
N GLN A 162 10.81 10.42 -26.49
CA GLN A 162 11.61 10.11 -27.66
C GLN A 162 12.29 8.74 -27.47
N PRO A 163 12.60 8.01 -28.55
CA PRO A 163 13.47 6.84 -28.47
C PRO A 163 14.81 7.26 -27.84
N VAL A 164 15.25 6.53 -26.81
CA VAL A 164 16.50 6.84 -26.11
C VAL A 164 17.65 6.80 -27.10
N THR A 165 18.30 7.94 -27.31
CA THR A 165 19.61 8.05 -27.95
C THR A 165 20.63 8.17 -26.83
N GLU A 166 21.63 7.29 -26.81
CA GLU A 166 22.68 7.29 -25.78
C GLU A 166 23.43 8.64 -25.78
N GLY A 167 23.42 9.37 -24.65
CA GLY A 167 24.12 10.66 -24.48
C GLY A 167 23.83 11.35 -23.15
N ASP A 168 24.67 12.34 -22.78
CA ASP A 168 24.70 13.11 -21.51
C ASP A 168 23.43 13.93 -21.17
N GLY A 169 22.37 13.82 -21.98
CA GLY A 169 21.06 14.41 -21.72
C GLY A 169 19.98 13.38 -21.32
N ALA A 170 20.33 12.10 -21.16
CA ALA A 170 19.37 11.04 -20.91
C ALA A 170 18.73 11.17 -19.51
N LEU A 171 17.39 11.09 -19.46
CA LEU A 171 16.65 10.99 -18.21
C LEU A 171 16.97 9.66 -17.51
N HIS A 172 17.33 9.70 -16.24
CA HIS A 172 17.63 8.49 -15.47
C HIS A 172 16.46 8.05 -14.58
N PRO A 173 16.44 6.78 -14.10
CA PRO A 173 15.36 6.29 -13.22
C PRO A 173 15.13 7.13 -11.96
N TRP A 174 16.19 7.74 -11.41
CA TRP A 174 16.11 8.62 -10.23
C TRP A 174 15.59 10.02 -10.53
N ASP A 175 15.41 10.39 -11.80
CA ASP A 175 14.85 11.68 -12.20
C ASP A 175 13.32 11.61 -12.37
N VAL A 176 12.78 10.42 -12.66
CA VAL A 176 11.36 10.24 -12.96
C VAL A 176 10.45 10.77 -11.84
N PRO A 177 10.63 10.40 -10.55
CA PRO A 177 9.74 10.88 -9.49
C PRO A 177 9.76 12.41 -9.34
N TYR A 178 10.95 13.01 -9.46
CA TYR A 178 11.13 14.47 -9.36
C TYR A 178 10.32 15.21 -10.42
N TYR A 179 10.49 14.79 -11.67
CA TYR A 179 9.84 15.46 -12.78
C TYR A 179 8.33 15.20 -12.83
N VAL A 180 7.87 14.02 -12.42
CA VAL A 180 6.44 13.75 -12.24
C VAL A 180 5.84 14.69 -11.19
N GLN A 181 6.54 14.94 -10.08
CA GLN A 181 6.08 15.88 -9.07
C GLN A 181 6.05 17.33 -9.58
N GLN A 182 7.07 17.78 -10.32
CA GLN A 182 7.09 19.11 -10.95
C GLN A 182 5.95 19.28 -11.96
N LEU A 183 5.67 18.24 -12.73
CA LEU A 183 4.55 18.18 -13.66
C LEU A 183 3.21 18.32 -12.92
N GLN A 184 3.01 17.52 -11.87
CA GLN A 184 1.81 17.59 -11.03
C GLN A 184 1.61 18.97 -10.41
N HIS A 185 2.68 19.58 -9.88
CA HIS A 185 2.63 20.94 -9.33
C HIS A 185 2.26 22.00 -10.38
N THR A 186 2.79 21.87 -11.60
CA THR A 186 2.46 22.78 -12.71
C THR A 186 1.00 22.62 -13.16
N LEU A 187 0.48 21.39 -13.17
CA LEU A 187 -0.91 21.12 -13.48
C LEU A 187 -1.84 21.59 -12.35
N SER A 188 -1.44 21.45 -11.09
CA SER A 188 -2.25 21.90 -9.94
C SER A 188 -2.29 23.42 -9.82
N THR A 189 -1.20 24.13 -10.10
CA THR A 189 -1.19 25.61 -10.14
C THR A 189 -1.98 26.18 -11.32
N ALA A 190 -2.19 25.38 -12.38
CA ALA A 190 -3.12 25.70 -13.46
C ALA A 190 -4.57 25.29 -13.15
N ALA A 191 -4.79 24.46 -12.13
CA ALA A 191 -6.11 24.06 -11.66
C ALA A 191 -6.65 25.07 -10.64
N THR A 192 -7.97 25.22 -10.58
CA THR A 192 -8.66 26.19 -9.72
C THR A 192 -8.53 25.85 -8.22
N VAL A 193 -8.13 24.63 -7.87
CA VAL A 193 -8.01 24.16 -6.48
C VAL A 193 -6.60 23.61 -6.25
N PRO A 194 -5.77 24.30 -5.44
CA PRO A 194 -4.49 23.78 -4.96
C PRO A 194 -4.65 22.45 -4.22
N ARG A 195 -3.85 21.44 -4.57
CA ARG A 195 -3.90 20.10 -3.95
C ARG A 195 -3.50 20.11 -2.46
N GLU A 196 -2.74 21.12 -2.04
CA GLU A 196 -2.39 21.37 -0.63
C GLU A 196 -3.64 21.65 0.23
N LEU A 197 -4.71 22.19 -0.36
CA LEU A 197 -5.99 22.39 0.31
C LEU A 197 -6.80 21.07 0.43
N GLU A 198 -6.51 20.04 -0.37
CA GLU A 198 -7.25 18.75 -0.31
C GLU A 198 -7.01 17.99 1.02
N VAL A 199 -5.85 18.19 1.66
CA VAL A 199 -5.49 17.57 2.94
C VAL A 199 -6.36 18.11 4.09
N GLU A 200 -6.94 19.30 3.94
CA GLU A 200 -7.74 19.94 4.99
C GLU A 200 -9.20 19.45 5.08
N TYR A 201 -9.68 18.63 4.13
CA TYR A 201 -11.12 18.30 4.04
C TYR A 201 -11.54 16.93 4.58
N PHE A 202 -10.62 15.96 4.72
CA PHE A 202 -11.00 14.59 5.06
C PHE A 202 -10.60 14.24 6.50
N SER A 203 -11.55 14.35 7.44
CA SER A 203 -11.34 13.76 8.76
C SER A 203 -11.56 12.24 8.72
N LEU A 204 -10.88 11.47 9.58
CA LEU A 204 -11.12 10.04 9.72
C LEU A 204 -12.59 9.71 10.02
N ARG A 205 -13.27 10.58 10.77
CA ARG A 205 -14.71 10.48 11.00
C ARG A 205 -15.50 10.56 9.69
N THR A 206 -15.19 11.54 8.85
CA THR A 206 -15.84 11.73 7.55
C THR A 206 -15.65 10.51 6.65
N LEU A 207 -14.46 9.91 6.65
CA LEU A 207 -14.17 8.67 5.92
C LEU A 207 -15.08 7.51 6.37
N LEU A 208 -15.23 7.33 7.67
CA LEU A 208 -16.12 6.31 8.25
C LEU A 208 -17.59 6.59 7.97
N GLU A 209 -18.02 7.86 7.99
CA GLU A 209 -19.38 8.26 7.63
C GLU A 209 -19.67 7.98 6.15
N ILE A 210 -18.73 8.28 5.25
CA ILE A 210 -18.84 7.94 3.82
C ILE A 210 -19.01 6.43 3.66
N LEU A 211 -18.19 5.64 4.37
CA LEU A 211 -18.27 4.18 4.34
C LEU A 211 -19.65 3.68 4.79
N GLN A 212 -20.17 4.20 5.91
CA GLN A 212 -21.51 3.87 6.39
C GLN A 212 -22.60 4.20 5.35
N HIS A 213 -22.50 5.36 4.68
CA HIS A 213 -23.46 5.75 3.64
C HIS A 213 -23.38 4.81 2.45
N ILE A 214 -22.18 4.44 1.99
CA ILE A 214 -22.02 3.49 0.88
C ILE A 214 -22.63 2.13 1.24
N CYS A 215 -22.31 1.59 2.41
CA CYS A 215 -22.87 0.32 2.91
C CYS A 215 -24.39 0.34 2.94
N LYS A 216 -24.97 1.42 3.47
CA LYS A 216 -26.41 1.56 3.61
C LYS A 216 -27.11 1.69 2.25
N HIS A 217 -26.59 2.51 1.34
CA HIS A 217 -27.28 2.86 0.10
C HIS A 217 -27.08 1.84 -1.03
N PHE A 218 -25.94 1.15 -1.08
CA PHE A 218 -25.64 0.20 -2.15
C PHE A 218 -25.86 -1.25 -1.75
N PHE A 219 -25.80 -1.57 -0.45
CA PHE A 219 -25.80 -2.97 0.01
C PHE A 219 -26.88 -3.26 1.07
N ASP A 220 -27.66 -2.27 1.49
CA ASP A 220 -28.61 -2.40 2.61
C ASP A 220 -27.96 -2.88 3.91
N ILE A 221 -26.71 -2.47 4.15
CA ILE A 221 -25.91 -2.83 5.33
C ILE A 221 -25.76 -1.62 6.25
N GLU A 222 -26.18 -1.74 7.50
CA GLU A 222 -25.84 -0.80 8.56
C GLU A 222 -24.53 -1.20 9.24
N LEU A 223 -23.52 -0.36 9.10
CA LEU A 223 -22.26 -0.51 9.82
C LEU A 223 -22.34 0.24 11.16
N ARG A 224 -22.33 -0.49 12.28
CA ARG A 224 -22.50 0.08 13.64
C ARG A 224 -21.28 -0.18 14.51
N GLN A 225 -20.69 0.89 15.04
CA GLN A 225 -19.59 0.77 15.99
C GLN A 225 -20.09 0.20 17.32
N VAL A 226 -19.41 -0.81 17.85
CA VAL A 226 -19.73 -1.39 19.16
C VAL A 226 -19.10 -0.55 20.27
N GLN A 227 -19.91 -0.12 21.25
CA GLN A 227 -19.44 0.64 22.40
C GLN A 227 -20.08 0.11 23.71
N PRO A 228 -19.29 -0.05 24.80
CA PRO A 228 -17.84 0.06 24.85
C PRO A 228 -17.18 -1.08 24.05
N MET A 229 -15.94 -0.89 23.62
CA MET A 229 -15.20 -1.98 22.98
C MET A 229 -15.07 -3.15 23.95
N VAL A 230 -15.69 -4.27 23.61
CA VAL A 230 -15.32 -5.56 24.19
C VAL A 230 -13.93 -5.85 23.65
N LYS A 231 -12.89 -5.92 24.50
CA LYS A 231 -11.52 -6.30 24.12
C LYS A 231 -11.40 -7.82 24.30
N PRO A 232 -11.79 -8.69 23.34
CA PRO A 232 -11.83 -10.13 23.57
C PRO A 232 -10.43 -10.76 23.45
N TYR A 233 -9.47 -10.02 22.87
CA TYR A 233 -8.13 -10.51 22.49
C TYR A 233 -6.98 -9.61 22.96
N ALA A 234 -7.22 -8.67 23.88
CA ALA A 234 -6.16 -7.80 24.39
C ALA A 234 -5.23 -8.57 25.35
N VAL A 235 -4.19 -9.21 24.81
CA VAL A 235 -3.09 -9.80 25.59
C VAL A 235 -2.35 -8.70 26.39
N ARG A 236 -2.47 -7.42 26.00
CA ARG A 236 -1.99 -6.26 26.75
C ARG A 236 -2.96 -5.07 26.65
N PRO A 237 -3.22 -4.34 27.75
CA PRO A 237 -4.15 -3.20 27.76
C PRO A 237 -3.83 -2.10 26.74
N SER A 238 -2.54 -1.88 26.43
CA SER A 238 -2.01 -0.78 25.59
C SER A 238 -1.77 -1.14 24.11
N ALA A 239 -1.95 -2.40 23.69
CA ALA A 239 -1.56 -2.82 22.33
C ALA A 239 -2.56 -2.43 21.23
N HIS A 240 -3.76 -1.96 21.60
CA HIS A 240 -4.90 -1.82 20.67
C HIS A 240 -5.73 -0.55 20.86
N ASP A 241 -5.18 0.50 21.47
CA ASP A 241 -5.94 1.73 21.81
C ASP A 241 -6.41 2.56 20.59
N GLY A 242 -6.19 2.07 19.37
CA GLY A 242 -6.69 2.66 18.11
C GLY A 242 -7.46 1.69 17.19
N VAL A 243 -7.74 0.47 17.65
CA VAL A 243 -8.59 -0.48 16.90
C VAL A 243 -10.04 -0.23 17.28
N SER A 244 -10.99 -0.37 16.37
CA SER A 244 -12.42 -0.27 16.67
C SER A 244 -13.20 -1.47 16.13
N GLN A 245 -14.20 -1.95 16.87
CA GLN A 245 -15.07 -3.05 16.44
C GLN A 245 -16.37 -2.50 15.88
N TRP A 246 -16.81 -3.07 14.76
CA TRP A 246 -18.04 -2.71 14.08
C TRP A 246 -18.83 -3.96 13.68
N GLU A 247 -20.15 -3.88 13.83
CA GLU A 247 -21.08 -4.91 13.41
C GLU A 247 -21.69 -4.54 12.05
N LEU A 248 -21.79 -5.54 11.18
CA LEU A 248 -22.54 -5.47 9.93
C LEU A 248 -23.94 -5.99 10.21
N ARG A 249 -24.93 -5.10 10.13
CA ARG A 249 -26.34 -5.41 10.36
C ARG A 249 -27.13 -5.24 9.07
N ARG A 250 -28.04 -6.15 8.79
CA ARG A 250 -28.96 -6.00 7.66
C ARG A 250 -29.96 -4.88 7.97
N THR A 251 -30.19 -4.00 6.99
CA THR A 251 -31.20 -2.95 7.10
C THR A 251 -32.59 -3.58 7.08
N GLY A 252 -33.44 -3.21 8.04
CA GLY A 252 -34.80 -3.75 8.19
C GLY A 252 -34.96 -4.62 9.44
N ASP A 253 -34.39 -5.83 9.45
CA ASP A 253 -34.49 -6.76 10.59
C ASP A 253 -33.42 -6.51 11.68
N GLY A 254 -32.37 -5.76 11.35
CA GLY A 254 -31.26 -5.46 12.27
C GLY A 254 -30.38 -6.67 12.59
N GLN A 255 -30.53 -7.78 11.85
CA GLN A 255 -29.77 -9.01 12.10
C GLN A 255 -28.27 -8.76 11.83
N ILE A 256 -27.45 -9.04 12.84
CA ILE A 256 -25.99 -9.02 12.70
C ILE A 256 -25.58 -10.21 11.85
N PHE A 257 -24.81 -9.99 10.80
CA PHE A 257 -24.33 -11.06 9.94
C PHE A 257 -22.81 -11.07 9.73
N GLY A 258 -22.08 -10.18 10.39
CA GLY A 258 -20.63 -10.11 10.34
C GLY A 258 -20.07 -9.10 11.34
N THR A 259 -18.76 -9.21 11.58
CA THR A 259 -18.00 -8.26 12.40
C THR A 259 -16.74 -7.82 11.67
N ILE A 260 -16.43 -6.53 11.73
CA ILE A 260 -15.19 -5.97 11.22
C ILE A 260 -14.44 -5.20 12.32
N TYR A 261 -13.15 -5.46 12.43
CA TYR A 261 -12.24 -4.64 13.22
C TYR A 261 -11.49 -3.68 12.31
N LEU A 262 -11.52 -2.39 12.63
CA LEU A 262 -10.82 -1.36 11.89
C LEU A 262 -9.58 -0.91 12.68
N ASP A 263 -8.41 -1.14 12.12
CA ASP A 263 -7.11 -0.70 12.63
C ASP A 263 -6.48 0.30 11.65
N LEU A 264 -6.85 1.58 11.77
CA LEU A 264 -6.62 2.59 10.72
C LEU A 264 -5.41 3.49 10.97
N LEU A 265 -4.93 3.57 12.21
CA LEU A 265 -3.87 4.52 12.61
C LEU A 265 -2.48 3.85 12.62
N PRO A 266 -1.41 4.59 12.26
CA PRO A 266 -0.05 4.09 12.37
C PRO A 266 0.37 3.90 13.84
N ARG A 267 1.14 2.84 14.11
CA ARG A 267 1.80 2.62 15.42
C ARG A 267 3.11 1.85 15.25
N PRO A 268 4.06 1.96 16.20
CA PRO A 268 5.27 1.15 16.19
C PRO A 268 4.95 -0.35 16.05
N HIS A 269 5.73 -1.05 15.23
CA HIS A 269 5.62 -2.50 14.97
C HIS A 269 4.33 -2.98 14.28
N LYS A 270 3.49 -2.08 13.76
CA LYS A 270 2.38 -2.45 12.86
C LYS A 270 2.89 -2.67 11.43
N THR A 271 2.23 -3.55 10.69
CA THR A 271 2.47 -3.74 9.25
C THR A 271 2.25 -2.45 8.49
N GLN A 272 3.17 -2.09 7.59
CA GLN A 272 3.10 -0.84 6.83
C GLN A 272 2.03 -0.87 5.74
N ASN A 273 1.76 -2.05 5.16
CA ASN A 273 0.80 -2.18 4.08
C ASN A 273 -0.64 -2.18 4.60
N ALA A 274 -1.53 -1.57 3.82
CA ALA A 274 -2.96 -1.77 3.96
C ALA A 274 -3.31 -3.21 3.54
N ALA A 275 -4.21 -3.85 4.29
CA ALA A 275 -4.66 -5.21 4.04
C ALA A 275 -5.92 -5.53 4.84
N THR A 276 -6.78 -6.36 4.23
CA THR A 276 -7.89 -7.03 4.91
C THR A 276 -7.54 -8.49 5.23
N PHE A 277 -7.81 -8.91 6.47
CA PHE A 277 -7.57 -10.26 6.97
C PHE A 277 -8.85 -10.89 7.49
N THR A 278 -9.15 -12.12 7.06
CA THR A 278 -10.26 -12.89 7.63
C THR A 278 -9.79 -13.65 8.87
N LEU A 279 -10.36 -13.33 10.04
CA LEU A 279 -10.12 -14.08 11.29
C LEU A 279 -11.00 -15.31 11.37
N VAL A 280 -12.25 -15.15 10.96
CA VAL A 280 -13.28 -16.19 10.99
C VAL A 280 -13.99 -16.17 9.66
N ASN A 281 -14.04 -17.32 8.98
CA ASN A 281 -14.79 -17.46 7.75
C ASN A 281 -16.28 -17.59 8.03
N GLY A 282 -17.11 -17.02 7.16
CA GLY A 282 -18.54 -17.31 7.15
C GLY A 282 -18.78 -18.71 6.62
N ARG A 283 -19.44 -19.58 7.41
CA ARG A 283 -19.76 -20.95 6.98
C ARG A 283 -21.06 -21.43 7.60
N LEU A 284 -21.75 -22.34 6.91
CA LEU A 284 -22.76 -23.17 7.55
C LEU A 284 -22.03 -24.21 8.40
N ILE A 285 -22.44 -24.37 9.65
CA ILE A 285 -21.93 -25.38 10.56
C ILE A 285 -22.80 -26.61 10.37
N PRO A 286 -22.29 -27.69 9.76
CA PRO A 286 -23.06 -28.91 9.61
C PRO A 286 -23.28 -29.57 10.97
N LEU A 287 -24.39 -30.32 11.10
CA LEU A 287 -24.80 -30.93 12.37
C LEU A 287 -23.71 -31.83 13.00
N TRP A 288 -22.86 -32.46 12.18
CA TRP A 288 -21.78 -33.31 12.68
C TRP A 288 -20.62 -32.51 13.29
N ASP A 289 -20.35 -31.28 12.86
CA ASP A 289 -19.34 -30.41 13.51
C ASP A 289 -19.80 -30.08 14.95
N LEU A 290 -21.10 -29.78 15.13
CA LEU A 290 -21.69 -29.49 16.45
C LEU A 290 -21.58 -30.66 17.44
N LEU A 291 -21.54 -31.90 16.94
CA LEU A 291 -21.39 -33.11 17.76
C LEU A 291 -19.95 -33.37 18.19
N HIS A 292 -18.95 -32.88 17.44
CA HIS A 292 -17.53 -33.04 17.77
C HIS A 292 -16.97 -31.86 18.58
N ASP A 293 -17.63 -30.70 18.54
CA ASP A 293 -17.19 -29.47 19.20
C ASP A 293 -17.63 -29.31 20.66
N ILE A 294 -18.16 -30.38 21.29
CA ILE A 294 -18.64 -30.40 22.69
C ILE A 294 -17.52 -29.99 23.68
N HIS A 295 -16.26 -29.95 23.26
CA HIS A 295 -15.10 -29.61 24.10
C HIS A 295 -14.32 -28.35 23.67
N SER A 296 -14.67 -27.69 22.56
CA SER A 296 -14.01 -26.42 22.23
C SER A 296 -14.79 -25.25 22.81
N THR A 297 -14.16 -24.62 23.79
CA THR A 297 -14.60 -23.38 24.41
C THR A 297 -14.33 -22.21 23.45
N THR A 298 -14.68 -22.30 22.16
CA THR A 298 -14.65 -21.14 21.25
C THR A 298 -15.93 -20.32 21.43
N GLN A 299 -16.05 -19.72 22.63
CA GLN A 299 -17.17 -18.91 23.11
C GLN A 299 -17.40 -17.58 22.37
N HIS A 300 -16.85 -17.36 21.16
CA HIS A 300 -16.75 -16.01 20.59
C HIS A 300 -17.12 -15.86 19.11
N THR A 301 -17.61 -16.90 18.45
CA THR A 301 -18.16 -16.75 17.09
C THR A 301 -19.63 -16.37 17.15
N LEU A 302 -19.98 -15.24 16.51
CA LEU A 302 -21.37 -14.89 16.21
C LEU A 302 -21.95 -16.00 15.33
N CYS A 303 -22.90 -16.76 15.87
CA CYS A 303 -23.66 -17.75 15.13
C CYS A 303 -25.14 -17.38 15.13
N THR A 304 -25.83 -17.62 14.01
CA THR A 304 -27.29 -17.52 13.96
C THR A 304 -27.88 -18.78 13.32
N LEU A 305 -29.10 -19.14 13.72
CA LEU A 305 -29.85 -20.21 13.07
C LEU A 305 -30.53 -19.65 11.81
N VAL A 306 -30.24 -20.26 10.67
CA VAL A 306 -30.86 -19.96 9.38
C VAL A 306 -31.43 -21.26 8.83
N ASP A 307 -32.75 -21.33 8.66
CA ASP A 307 -33.47 -22.51 8.15
C ASP A 307 -33.15 -23.82 8.89
N GLY A 308 -32.92 -23.74 10.21
CA GLY A 308 -32.60 -24.89 11.06
C GLY A 308 -31.13 -25.33 11.03
N VAL A 309 -30.26 -24.61 10.31
CA VAL A 309 -28.81 -24.84 10.27
C VAL A 309 -28.10 -23.67 10.96
N GLU A 310 -27.11 -23.98 11.81
CA GLU A 310 -26.31 -22.95 12.46
C GLU A 310 -25.32 -22.34 11.46
N ARG A 311 -25.29 -21.02 11.37
CA ARG A 311 -24.41 -20.26 10.50
C ARG A 311 -23.41 -19.48 11.33
N GLN A 312 -22.14 -19.77 11.12
CA GLN A 312 -21.02 -18.98 11.63
C GLN A 312 -20.88 -17.71 10.79
N HIS A 313 -20.86 -16.56 11.43
CA HIS A 313 -20.67 -15.27 10.76
C HIS A 313 -19.18 -14.93 10.56
N PRO A 314 -18.83 -14.29 9.44
CA PRO A 314 -17.46 -13.86 9.20
C PRO A 314 -17.01 -12.78 10.19
N THR A 315 -15.73 -12.83 10.54
CA THR A 315 -15.04 -11.78 11.29
C THR A 315 -13.79 -11.41 10.52
N VAL A 316 -13.65 -10.12 10.19
CA VAL A 316 -12.55 -9.58 9.39
C VAL A 316 -11.83 -8.45 10.12
N VAL A 317 -10.56 -8.22 9.80
CA VAL A 317 -9.77 -7.08 10.27
C VAL A 317 -9.31 -6.31 9.04
N LEU A 318 -9.63 -5.02 8.97
CA LEU A 318 -9.08 -4.09 8.00
C LEU A 318 -7.96 -3.31 8.69
N CYS A 319 -6.76 -3.44 8.16
CA CYS A 319 -5.56 -2.75 8.63
C CYS A 319 -5.14 -1.74 7.56
N MET A 320 -4.92 -0.49 7.94
CA MET A 320 -4.26 0.53 7.11
C MET A 320 -3.50 1.52 7.99
N ASN A 321 -2.69 2.37 7.38
CA ASN A 321 -1.96 3.43 8.07
C ASN A 321 -2.32 4.77 7.43
N CYS A 322 -3.38 5.42 7.92
CA CYS A 322 -3.73 6.76 7.46
C CYS A 322 -2.56 7.72 7.67
N SER A 323 -2.35 8.62 6.72
CA SER A 323 -1.32 9.67 6.75
C SER A 323 -1.71 10.80 7.73
N ALA A 324 -1.93 10.41 8.99
CA ALA A 324 -2.59 11.21 10.01
C ALA A 324 -1.72 12.39 10.46
N THR A 325 -2.10 13.61 10.10
CA THR A 325 -1.73 14.80 10.89
C THR A 325 -2.75 14.95 12.02
N VAL A 326 -2.25 14.91 13.25
CA VAL A 326 -3.10 15.08 14.44
C VAL A 326 -3.20 16.58 14.75
N HIS A 327 -4.36 17.17 14.45
CA HIS A 327 -4.70 18.53 14.85
C HIS A 327 -5.64 18.49 16.06
N GLY A 328 -5.06 18.53 17.26
CA GLY A 328 -5.81 18.37 18.50
C GLY A 328 -6.36 16.95 18.63
N SER A 329 -7.69 16.79 18.57
CA SER A 329 -8.38 15.49 18.62
C SER A 329 -8.79 14.94 17.24
N THR A 330 -8.54 15.70 16.16
CA THR A 330 -8.96 15.31 14.81
C THR A 330 -7.78 14.71 14.05
N VAL A 331 -8.03 13.55 13.44
CA VAL A 331 -7.12 12.92 12.48
C VAL A 331 -7.54 13.33 11.08
N LEU A 332 -6.68 14.09 10.40
CA LEU A 332 -6.86 14.43 8.98
C LEU A 332 -6.21 13.36 8.10
N CYS A 333 -6.85 13.10 6.97
CA CYS A 333 -6.47 12.10 6.00
C CYS A 333 -6.38 12.76 4.61
N CYS A 334 -5.65 12.13 3.70
CA CYS A 334 -5.59 12.57 2.30
C CYS A 334 -6.58 11.76 1.44
N HIS A 335 -6.81 12.21 0.21
CA HIS A 335 -7.63 11.48 -0.77
C HIS A 335 -7.15 10.03 -0.97
N GLN A 336 -5.84 9.79 -0.94
CA GLN A 336 -5.27 8.44 -1.09
C GLN A 336 -5.67 7.51 0.07
N ASP A 337 -5.82 8.04 1.29
CA ASP A 337 -6.29 7.26 2.43
C ASP A 337 -7.74 6.80 2.22
N LEU A 338 -8.61 7.65 1.65
CA LEU A 338 -9.99 7.28 1.30
C LEU A 338 -10.02 6.18 0.23
N VAL A 339 -9.24 6.34 -0.85
CA VAL A 339 -9.13 5.31 -1.91
C VAL A 339 -8.66 3.98 -1.32
N THR A 340 -7.66 4.03 -0.43
CA THR A 340 -7.12 2.84 0.23
C THR A 340 -8.15 2.19 1.15
N LEU A 341 -8.88 2.98 1.96
CA LEU A 341 -9.95 2.48 2.81
C LEU A 341 -11.04 1.78 1.99
N LEU A 342 -11.50 2.39 0.89
CA LEU A 342 -12.52 1.82 0.02
C LEU A 342 -12.03 0.56 -0.69
N HIS A 343 -10.75 0.52 -1.11
CA HIS A 343 -10.15 -0.68 -1.70
C HIS A 343 -10.13 -1.84 -0.70
N GLU A 344 -9.60 -1.62 0.50
CA GLU A 344 -9.49 -2.67 1.51
C GLU A 344 -10.86 -3.14 2.01
N PHE A 345 -11.81 -2.21 2.14
CA PHE A 345 -13.19 -2.54 2.47
C PHE A 345 -13.90 -3.28 1.33
N GLY A 346 -13.45 -3.14 0.08
CA GLY A 346 -13.95 -3.95 -1.03
C GLY A 346 -13.66 -5.45 -0.87
N HIS A 347 -12.64 -5.83 -0.08
CA HIS A 347 -12.34 -7.22 0.26
C HIS A 347 -13.16 -7.76 1.44
N THR A 348 -13.76 -6.88 2.25
CA THR A 348 -14.53 -7.25 3.47
C THR A 348 -15.96 -7.60 3.13
#